data_AF-A0AA50MWE8-F1
#
_entry.id   AF-A0AA50MWE8-F1
#
_cell.length_a   1.000
_cell.length_b   1.000
_cell.length_c   1.000
_cell.angle_alpha   90.00
_cell.angle_beta   90.00
_cell.angle_gamma   90.00
#
_symmetry.space_group_name_H-M   'P 1'
#
loop_
_entity.id
_entity.type
_entity.pdbx_description
1 polymer ?
#
loop_
_entity_poly.entity_id
_entity_poly.type
_entity_poly.pdbx_seq_one_letter_code
_entity_poly.pdbx_strand_id
1 'polypeptide(L)' 'GIGKKKKRKARQAAQRSETPPEEADAIDPDEPRYCLCDQISFGEMILCDNDLCPIEWFHFSCVSLTTKPKGKWFCPK' A
#
# COMPACT_ATOMS: atom_id res chain seq x y z
N GLY A 1 -18.33 -54.59 18.56
CA GLY A 1 -16.86 -54.44 18.62
C GLY A 1 -16.49 -53.51 19.75
N ILE A 2 -15.55 -53.92 20.61
CA ILE A 2 -15.16 -53.29 21.89
C ILE A 2 -13.99 -52.29 21.70
N GLY A 3 -13.96 -51.20 22.48
CA GLY A 3 -12.72 -50.47 22.87
C GLY A 3 -12.78 -48.93 22.76
N LYS A 4 -13.08 -48.15 23.81
CA LYS A 4 -12.25 -47.65 24.95
C LYS A 4 -11.22 -46.53 24.61
N LYS A 5 -11.69 -45.27 24.72
CA LYS A 5 -11.15 -44.07 25.43
C LYS A 5 -9.62 -43.88 25.73
N LYS A 6 -9.14 -42.65 25.45
CA LYS A 6 -8.10 -41.78 26.12
C LYS A 6 -6.58 -42.00 25.89
N LYS A 7 -5.85 -40.94 25.45
CA LYS A 7 -4.67 -40.34 26.16
C LYS A 7 -4.12 -39.08 25.43
N ARG A 8 -3.68 -38.11 26.24
CA ARG A 8 -3.08 -36.80 25.97
C ARG A 8 -1.63 -36.89 25.44
N LYS A 9 -1.15 -35.90 24.67
CA LYS A 9 -0.03 -35.00 25.02
C LYS A 9 0.35 -34.05 23.88
N ALA A 10 0.62 -32.82 24.29
CA ALA A 10 1.05 -31.68 23.51
C ALA A 10 2.32 -31.92 22.69
N ARG A 11 2.36 -31.30 21.52
CA ARG A 11 3.58 -30.70 21.00
C ARG A 11 3.20 -29.45 20.19
N GLN A 12 3.32 -28.33 20.87
CA GLN A 12 3.37 -26.99 20.28
C GLN A 12 4.67 -26.89 19.47
N ALA A 13 4.57 -26.40 18.25
CA ALA A 13 5.61 -25.70 17.49
C ALA A 13 4.86 -25.02 16.32
N ALA A 14 4.50 -23.74 16.48
CA ALA A 14 5.29 -22.61 16.00
C ALA A 14 5.01 -22.37 14.50
N GLN A 15 4.39 -21.30 14.02
CA GLN A 15 3.92 -20.05 14.62
C GLN A 15 2.67 -19.64 13.83
N ARG A 16 1.55 -19.46 14.52
CA ARG A 16 0.43 -18.69 14.01
C ARG A 16 0.83 -17.25 14.25
N SER A 17 1.12 -16.49 13.19
CA SER A 17 1.45 -15.07 13.32
C SER A 17 0.21 -14.34 13.83
N GLU A 18 0.14 -14.23 15.15
CA GLU A 18 -0.63 -13.26 15.88
C GLU A 18 0.01 -11.90 15.60
N THR A 19 -0.29 -11.31 14.44
CA THR A 19 0.09 -9.93 14.16
C THR A 19 -0.63 -9.03 15.16
N PRO A 20 0.11 -8.30 16.02
CA PRO A 20 -0.47 -7.36 16.98
C PRO A 20 -1.32 -6.31 16.26
N PRO A 21 -2.46 -5.91 16.83
CA PRO A 21 -3.22 -4.80 16.30
C PRO A 21 -2.50 -3.48 16.63
N GLU A 22 -2.49 -2.58 15.64
CA GLU A 22 -2.55 -1.13 15.84
C GLU A 22 -1.27 -0.44 16.38
N GLU A 23 -0.25 -0.33 15.53
CA GLU A 23 0.61 0.87 15.53
C GLU A 23 0.04 1.84 14.49
N ALA A 24 -0.62 2.88 14.98
CA ALA A 24 -1.12 3.99 14.19
C ALA A 24 0.03 4.76 13.53
N ASP A 25 -0.08 4.95 12.22
CA ASP A 25 0.41 6.12 11.47
C ASP A 25 1.89 6.52 11.61
N ALA A 26 2.81 5.56 11.70
CA ALA A 26 4.19 5.83 11.28
C ALA A 26 4.21 5.77 9.75
N ILE A 27 4.12 6.92 9.09
CA ILE A 27 4.50 7.02 7.66
C ILE A 27 5.92 6.47 7.58
N ASP A 28 6.06 5.29 6.97
CA ASP A 28 7.34 4.63 6.87
C ASP A 28 8.31 5.60 6.16
N PRO A 29 9.43 6.00 6.81
CA PRO A 29 10.34 6.97 6.23
C PRO A 29 11.00 6.47 4.94
N ASP A 30 10.93 5.16 4.65
CA ASP A 30 11.39 4.55 3.40
C ASP A 30 10.32 4.56 2.29
N GLU A 31 9.09 5.03 2.53
CA GLU A 31 8.09 5.09 1.46
C GLU A 31 8.47 6.17 0.41
N PRO A 32 8.54 5.81 -0.89
CA PRO A 32 8.88 6.76 -1.94
C PRO A 32 7.87 7.90 -2.03
N ARG A 33 8.39 9.12 -2.11
CA ARG A 33 7.61 10.35 -2.27
C ARG A 33 7.43 10.67 -3.75
N TYR A 34 6.23 11.09 -4.08
CA TYR A 34 5.80 11.42 -5.42
C TYR A 34 5.15 12.80 -5.46
N CYS A 35 4.64 13.16 -6.64
CA CYS A 35 3.92 14.39 -6.91
C CYS A 35 4.78 15.65 -6.69
N LEU A 36 4.19 16.81 -6.95
CA LEU A 36 4.79 18.13 -6.72
C LEU A 36 4.87 18.50 -5.24
N CYS A 37 4.15 17.75 -4.39
CA CYS A 37 4.07 17.99 -2.96
C CYS A 37 5.07 17.15 -2.14
N ASP A 38 5.90 16.32 -2.80
CA ASP A 38 6.86 15.42 -2.15
C ASP A 38 6.20 14.61 -1.02
N GLN A 39 5.00 14.11 -1.28
CA GLN A 39 4.26 13.28 -0.33
C GLN A 39 4.17 11.85 -0.83
N ILE A 40 3.88 10.95 0.10
CA ILE A 40 3.61 9.54 -0.19
C ILE A 40 2.41 9.35 -1.12
N SER A 41 2.23 8.12 -1.60
CA SER A 41 1.07 7.79 -2.40
C SER A 41 -0.20 7.82 -1.55
N PHE A 42 -1.20 8.62 -1.94
CA PHE A 42 -2.49 8.65 -1.24
C PHE A 42 -3.63 9.02 -2.18
N GLY A 43 -4.81 8.47 -1.92
CA GLY A 43 -6.01 8.77 -2.70
C GLY A 43 -5.85 8.45 -4.20
N GLU A 44 -6.41 9.31 -5.05
CA GLU A 44 -6.34 9.16 -6.50
C GLU A 44 -5.05 9.79 -7.07
N MET A 45 -4.32 8.99 -7.84
CA MET A 45 -3.08 9.40 -8.51
C MET A 45 -3.11 9.10 -10.01
N ILE A 46 -2.38 9.91 -10.78
CA ILE A 46 -2.21 9.78 -12.23
C ILE A 46 -0.73 9.67 -12.58
N LEU A 47 -0.42 8.84 -13.57
CA LEU A 47 0.90 8.73 -14.17
C LEU A 47 1.05 9.72 -15.33
N CYS A 48 2.17 10.42 -15.40
CA CYS A 48 2.57 11.25 -16.53
C CYS A 48 3.04 10.34 -17.68
N ASP A 49 2.46 10.53 -18.87
CA ASP A 49 2.82 9.82 -20.10
C ASP A 49 4.17 10.23 -20.72
N ASN A 50 4.91 11.13 -20.08
CA ASN A 50 6.26 11.48 -20.49
C ASN A 50 7.25 10.52 -19.83
N ASP A 51 7.85 9.62 -20.62
CA ASP A 51 8.85 8.64 -20.15
C ASP A 51 10.12 9.27 -19.54
N LEU A 52 10.35 10.56 -19.78
CA LEU A 52 11.45 11.33 -19.19
C LEU A 52 11.02 12.13 -17.94
N CYS A 53 9.79 11.93 -17.44
CA CYS A 53 9.31 12.59 -16.23
C CYS A 53 10.04 12.02 -15.01
N PRO A 54 10.72 12.84 -14.18
CA PRO A 54 11.44 12.33 -13.02
C PRO A 54 10.53 11.92 -11.85
N ILE A 55 9.27 12.39 -11.84
CA ILE A 55 8.32 12.15 -10.74
C ILE A 55 7.33 11.05 -11.10
N GLU A 56 6.89 11.03 -12.36
CA GLU A 56 5.91 10.11 -12.96
C GLU A 56 4.51 10.14 -12.33
N TRP A 57 4.37 10.23 -11.00
CA TRP A 57 3.09 10.10 -10.28
C TRP A 57 2.63 11.40 -9.63
N PHE A 58 1.36 11.72 -9.77
CA PHE A 58 0.77 12.97 -9.27
C PHE A 58 -0.60 12.74 -8.64
N HIS A 59 -0.88 13.37 -7.50
CA HIS A 59 -2.22 13.35 -6.90
C HIS A 59 -3.19 14.18 -7.73
N PHE A 60 -4.41 13.70 -7.89
CA PHE A 60 -5.47 14.39 -8.63
C PHE A 60 -5.68 15.81 -8.12
N SER A 61 -5.76 15.99 -6.80
CA SER A 61 -5.92 17.29 -6.15
C SER A 61 -4.76 18.26 -6.43
N CYS A 62 -3.53 17.76 -6.50
CA CYS A 62 -2.34 18.58 -6.77
C CYS A 62 -2.28 19.08 -8.22
N VAL A 63 -2.85 18.34 -9.17
CA VAL A 63 -2.90 18.71 -10.59
C VAL A 63 -4.29 19.15 -11.06
N SER A 64 -5.17 19.48 -10.12
CA SER A 64 -6.55 19.95 -10.40
C SER A 64 -7.36 18.99 -11.28
N LEU A 65 -7.11 17.69 -11.17
CA LEU A 65 -7.96 16.66 -11.74
C LEU A 65 -9.03 16.24 -10.74
N THR A 66 -10.24 16.02 -11.24
CA THR A 66 -11.34 15.44 -10.45
C THR A 66 -11.74 14.06 -10.97
N THR A 67 -11.37 13.74 -12.20
CA THR A 67 -11.65 12.45 -12.83
C THR A 67 -10.47 12.05 -13.70
N LYS A 68 -10.32 10.74 -13.91
CA LYS A 68 -9.29 10.22 -14.80
C LYS A 68 -9.50 10.75 -16.23
N PRO A 69 -8.51 11.45 -16.82
CA PRO A 69 -8.60 11.94 -18.18
C PRO A 69 -8.69 10.78 -19.17
N LYS A 70 -9.35 11.02 -20.30
CA LYS A 70 -9.40 10.05 -21.40
C LYS A 70 -8.16 10.21 -22.26
N GLY A 71 -7.33 9.17 -22.30
CA GLY A 71 -6.10 9.14 -23.11
C GLY A 71 -4.87 9.57 -22.31
N LYS A 72 -3.87 10.08 -23.03
CA LYS A 72 -2.59 10.46 -22.43
C LYS A 72 -2.71 11.71 -21.57
N TRP A 73 -2.00 11.73 -20.45
CA TRP A 73 -1.93 12.90 -19.58
C TRP A 73 -0.48 13.29 -19.28
N PHE A 74 -0.22 14.58 -19.26
CA PHE A 74 1.11 15.13 -19.03
C PHE A 74 1.09 16.07 -17.83
N CYS A 75 2.09 15.94 -16.96
CA CYS A 75 2.22 16.76 -15.77
C CYS A 75 2.60 18.22 -16.11
N PRO A 76 2.26 19.19 -15.25
CA PRO A 76 2.55 20.61 -15.48
C PRO A 76 4.01 21.05 -15.16
N LYS A 77 4.93 20.10 -14.96
CA LYS A 77 6.34 20.36 -14.62
C LYS A 77 7.21 20.59 -15.83
#